data_AF-A0A229S3A3-F1
#
_entry.id   AF-A0A229S3A3-F1
#
_cell.length_a   1.000
_cell.length_b   1.000
_cell.length_c   1.000
_cell.angle_alpha   90.00
_cell.angle_beta   90.00
_cell.angle_gamma   90.00
#
_symmetry.space_group_name_H-M   'P 1'
#
loop_
_entity.id
_entity.type
_entity.pdbx_description
1 polymer ?
#
loop_
_entity_poly.entity_id
_entity_poly.type
_entity_poly.pdbx_seq_one_letter_code
_entity_poly.pdbx_strand_id
1 'polypeptide(L)'
;MFEEAGSKEPVAGPVDPVGAVRTELERLVADGRWYLAGHLVRMLSAQHSLSRPVTGYAQLVHIAGARFLAGLEQDESRHAGRESKEVLRVVQALNRGRQRGEVVRLARAPLTSEDLPGAARVWVGVLALAYAGHLADARALLRLAEDTRGAHGTAVTRSGLALLRARVASWGAGREAASEAMREILTRGIPAELRSLAVAWTVSASVAAGEFSRARALLREHDFDGPLTDVADEAELLFARGGLHLATGKHELGYDDYKACGRLLLSRSVHNPAVLPWRAHAALCSHVLQRPVLAASLASASVIAARRWGARETLAISLYASSTIAADPDGAPRRDEHGDFAGVVLRPEFTAVLNDLCSATEHAPLTDPEREVTELARAGLRNKEIAERLSVSTRTVEARLSKVYRKLGVTGRDGLRGIFTL
;
A
#
# COMPACT_ATOMS: atom_id res chain seq x y z
N MET A 1 -30.73 -66.82 8.78
CA MET A 1 -31.19 -65.50 8.33
C MET A 1 -30.62 -64.49 9.31
N PHE A 2 -29.39 -64.05 9.06
CA PHE A 2 -28.71 -62.99 9.79
C PHE A 2 -28.21 -62.02 8.72
N GLU A 3 -28.79 -60.82 8.68
CA GLU A 3 -28.35 -59.71 7.84
C GLU A 3 -27.23 -58.94 8.56
N GLU A 4 -26.04 -58.91 7.98
CA GLU A 4 -25.01 -57.93 8.32
C GLU A 4 -25.32 -56.60 7.65
N ALA A 5 -25.72 -55.61 8.46
CA ALA A 5 -25.84 -54.22 8.04
C ALA A 5 -24.44 -53.60 7.88
N GLY A 6 -23.93 -53.60 6.65
CA GLY A 6 -22.74 -52.83 6.27
C GLY A 6 -23.01 -51.33 6.30
N SER A 7 -22.63 -50.68 7.39
CA SER A 7 -22.52 -49.22 7.51
C SER A 7 -21.52 -48.68 6.48
N LYS A 8 -22.01 -48.12 5.37
CA LYS A 8 -21.19 -47.26 4.49
C LYS A 8 -21.02 -45.90 5.16
N GLU A 9 -19.83 -45.64 5.70
CA GLU A 9 -19.41 -44.28 6.04
C GLU A 9 -19.48 -43.39 4.79
N PRO A 10 -19.92 -42.12 4.92
CA PRO A 10 -19.97 -41.21 3.79
C PRO A 10 -18.54 -40.84 3.40
N VAL A 11 -18.17 -41.14 2.15
CA VAL A 11 -16.92 -40.68 1.53
C VAL A 11 -16.95 -39.14 1.51
N ALA A 12 -16.12 -38.51 2.33
CA ALA A 12 -15.95 -37.06 2.34
C ALA A 12 -15.55 -36.58 0.94
N GLY A 13 -16.34 -35.66 0.37
CA GLY A 13 -16.02 -35.02 -0.91
C GLY A 13 -14.68 -34.27 -0.86
N PRO A 14 -14.09 -33.93 -2.01
CA PRO A 14 -12.80 -33.24 -2.06
C PRO A 14 -12.87 -31.95 -1.23
N VAL A 15 -12.01 -31.86 -0.21
CA VAL A 15 -11.90 -30.70 0.70
C VAL A 15 -11.54 -29.47 -0.13
N ASP A 16 -12.37 -28.42 -0.08
CA ASP A 16 -12.03 -27.10 -0.64
C ASP A 16 -10.91 -26.47 0.21
N PRO A 17 -9.65 -26.48 -0.25
CA PRO A 17 -8.53 -25.98 0.53
C PRO A 17 -8.62 -24.47 0.72
N VAL A 18 -9.25 -23.75 -0.22
CA VAL A 18 -9.39 -22.30 -0.20
C VAL A 18 -10.44 -21.89 0.83
N GLY A 19 -11.56 -22.60 0.88
CA GLY A 19 -12.61 -22.42 1.89
C GLY A 19 -12.10 -22.65 3.31
N ALA A 20 -11.41 -23.77 3.57
CA ALA A 20 -10.87 -24.09 4.89
C ALA A 20 -9.85 -23.05 5.39
N VAL A 21 -8.98 -22.57 4.49
CA VAL A 21 -8.02 -21.51 4.79
C VAL A 21 -8.74 -20.20 5.15
N ARG A 22 -9.80 -19.85 4.43
CA ARG A 22 -10.55 -18.62 4.67
C ARG A 22 -11.17 -18.62 6.07
N THR A 23 -11.77 -19.74 6.46
CA THR A 23 -12.34 -19.94 7.80
C THR A 23 -11.27 -19.82 8.89
N GLU A 24 -10.11 -20.46 8.72
CA GLU A 24 -9.03 -20.35 9.72
C GLU A 24 -8.42 -18.94 9.76
N LEU A 25 -8.32 -18.27 8.61
CA LEU A 25 -7.88 -16.89 8.55
C LEU A 25 -8.84 -15.94 9.27
N GLU A 26 -10.15 -16.11 9.06
CA GLU A 26 -11.20 -15.36 9.77
C GLU A 26 -11.09 -15.55 11.28
N ARG A 27 -10.87 -16.79 11.74
CA ARG A 27 -10.65 -17.11 13.15
C ARG A 27 -9.39 -16.44 13.71
N LEU A 28 -8.24 -16.57 13.03
CA LEU A 28 -6.98 -15.95 13.46
C LEU A 28 -7.05 -14.43 13.50
N VAL A 29 -7.81 -13.83 12.57
CA VAL A 29 -8.07 -12.38 12.56
C VAL A 29 -9.00 -11.98 13.71
N ALA A 30 -10.06 -12.73 13.97
CA ALA A 30 -10.98 -12.48 15.10
C ALA A 30 -10.24 -12.56 16.45
N ASP A 31 -9.33 -13.52 16.59
CA ASP A 31 -8.50 -13.72 17.78
C ASP A 31 -7.35 -12.69 17.92
N GLY A 32 -7.20 -11.75 16.97
CA GLY A 32 -6.10 -10.78 16.97
C GLY A 32 -4.72 -11.39 16.70
N ARG A 33 -4.65 -12.62 16.19
CA ARG A 33 -3.40 -13.37 15.89
C ARG A 33 -2.84 -13.01 14.50
N TRP A 34 -2.64 -11.71 14.27
CA TRP A 34 -2.27 -11.13 12.96
C TRP A 34 -0.99 -11.68 12.35
N TYR A 35 0.00 -12.01 13.17
CA TYR A 35 1.25 -12.63 12.71
C TYR A 35 0.99 -13.99 12.04
N LEU A 36 0.13 -14.80 12.65
CA LEU A 36 -0.22 -16.15 12.18
C LEU A 36 -1.17 -16.08 10.99
N ALA A 37 -2.16 -15.18 11.00
CA ALA A 37 -2.98 -14.88 9.84
C ALA A 37 -2.09 -14.52 8.62
N GLY A 38 -1.12 -13.63 8.83
CA GLY A 38 -0.14 -13.30 7.79
C GLY A 38 0.80 -14.45 7.42
N HIS A 39 1.11 -15.36 8.34
CA HIS A 39 1.96 -16.52 8.08
C HIS A 39 1.25 -17.58 7.24
N LEU A 40 0.00 -17.90 7.59
CA LEU A 40 -0.85 -18.85 6.86
C LEU A 40 -1.00 -18.48 5.39
N VAL A 41 -1.38 -17.23 5.12
CA VAL A 41 -1.52 -16.71 3.75
C VAL A 41 -0.19 -16.73 2.98
N ARG A 42 0.94 -16.46 3.67
CA ARG A 42 2.27 -16.56 3.05
C ARG A 42 2.66 -17.98 2.68
N MET A 43 2.38 -18.97 3.54
CA MET A 43 2.69 -20.37 3.25
C MET A 43 1.94 -20.85 2.01
N LEU A 44 0.66 -20.49 1.91
CA LEU A 44 -0.18 -20.84 0.76
C LEU A 44 0.30 -20.14 -0.51
N SER A 45 0.64 -18.85 -0.41
CA SER A 45 1.23 -18.10 -1.51
C SER A 45 2.56 -18.67 -1.99
N ALA A 46 3.32 -19.35 -1.11
CA ALA A 46 4.60 -19.97 -1.42
C ALA A 46 4.46 -21.39 -2.02
N GLN A 47 3.43 -22.15 -1.60
CA GLN A 47 3.14 -23.47 -2.16
C GLN A 47 2.58 -23.39 -3.60
N HIS A 48 1.88 -22.30 -3.94
CA HIS A 48 1.44 -22.03 -5.31
C HIS A 48 2.48 -21.22 -6.10
N SER A 49 3.55 -21.90 -6.53
CA SER A 49 4.58 -21.34 -7.43
C SER A 49 3.99 -20.92 -8.79
N LEU A 50 4.38 -19.72 -9.24
CA LEU A 50 3.95 -18.98 -10.43
C LEU A 50 4.44 -19.57 -11.78
N SER A 51 4.27 -20.86 -12.06
CA SER A 51 4.55 -21.38 -13.42
C SER A 51 3.32 -21.41 -14.33
N ARG A 52 2.10 -21.27 -13.79
CA ARG A 52 0.87 -21.21 -14.58
C ARG A 52 -0.03 -20.06 -14.11
N PRO A 53 -0.50 -19.17 -15.02
CA PRO A 53 -1.57 -18.25 -14.72
C PRO A 53 -2.83 -19.09 -14.50
N VAL A 54 -3.16 -19.38 -13.25
CA VAL A 54 -4.40 -20.09 -12.92
C VAL A 54 -5.53 -19.06 -13.01
N THR A 55 -6.20 -19.04 -14.15
CA THR A 55 -7.51 -18.41 -14.34
C THR A 55 -8.46 -18.96 -13.28
N GLY A 56 -8.83 -18.15 -12.29
CA GLY A 56 -9.62 -18.55 -11.12
C GLY A 56 -9.31 -17.78 -9.83
N TYR A 57 -8.15 -17.14 -9.74
CA TYR A 57 -7.69 -16.38 -8.57
C TYR A 57 -8.12 -14.89 -8.53
N ALA A 58 -9.02 -14.44 -9.41
CA ALA A 58 -9.49 -13.04 -9.40
C ALA A 58 -10.13 -12.64 -8.05
N GLN A 59 -10.66 -13.61 -7.30
CA GLN A 59 -11.21 -13.41 -5.95
C GLN A 59 -10.14 -13.36 -4.85
N LEU A 60 -8.88 -13.68 -5.16
CA LEU A 60 -7.75 -13.77 -4.22
C LEU A 60 -6.71 -12.66 -4.43
N VAL A 61 -7.11 -11.61 -5.15
CA VAL A 61 -6.32 -10.39 -5.34
C VAL A 61 -7.20 -9.17 -5.07
N HIS A 62 -6.57 -8.02 -4.89
CA HIS A 62 -7.23 -6.75 -4.68
C HIS A 62 -6.56 -5.65 -5.49
N ILE A 63 -7.39 -4.89 -6.19
CA ILE A 63 -7.03 -3.62 -6.77
C ILE A 63 -8.21 -2.68 -6.56
N ALA A 64 -7.94 -1.43 -6.21
CA ALA A 64 -8.96 -0.40 -6.13
C ALA A 64 -9.69 -0.27 -7.49
N GLY A 65 -11.02 -0.26 -7.47
CA GLY A 65 -11.85 -0.16 -8.68
C GLY A 65 -12.05 -1.48 -9.43
N ALA A 66 -11.86 -2.65 -8.77
CA ALA A 66 -11.94 -3.95 -9.44
C ALA A 66 -13.27 -4.20 -10.18
N ARG A 67 -14.43 -3.78 -9.63
CA ARG A 67 -15.74 -3.92 -10.32
C ARG A 67 -15.79 -3.08 -11.61
N PHE A 68 -15.26 -1.86 -11.56
CA PHE A 68 -15.15 -0.99 -12.73
C PHE A 68 -14.25 -1.61 -13.82
N LEU A 69 -13.10 -2.16 -13.44
CA LEU A 69 -12.18 -2.83 -14.37
C LEU A 69 -12.82 -4.05 -15.05
N ALA A 70 -13.58 -4.84 -14.31
CA ALA A 70 -14.28 -6.00 -14.85
C ALA A 70 -15.30 -5.60 -15.94
N GLY A 71 -15.95 -4.44 -15.79
CA GLY A 71 -16.82 -3.88 -16.83
C GLY A 71 -16.07 -3.48 -18.09
N LEU A 72 -14.89 -2.85 -17.95
CA LEU A 72 -14.06 -2.45 -19.10
C LEU A 72 -13.53 -3.64 -19.91
N GLU A 73 -13.18 -4.74 -19.25
CA GLU A 73 -12.67 -5.96 -19.92
C GLU A 73 -13.73 -6.64 -20.80
N GLN A 74 -15.03 -6.48 -20.48
CA GLN A 74 -16.12 -7.06 -21.27
C GLN A 74 -16.31 -6.34 -22.62
N ASP A 75 -15.94 -5.06 -22.70
CA ASP A 75 -16.11 -4.23 -23.90
C ASP A 75 -14.91 -4.32 -24.88
N GLU A 76 -13.69 -4.62 -24.41
CA GLU A 76 -12.46 -4.62 -25.24
C GLU A 76 -12.18 -5.98 -25.93
N SER A 77 -12.92 -6.33 -26.99
CA SER A 77 -12.96 -7.68 -27.60
C SER A 77 -11.90 -8.07 -28.65
N ARG A 78 -10.66 -7.51 -28.64
CA ARG A 78 -9.59 -7.97 -29.58
C ARG A 78 -8.20 -8.25 -28.99
N HIS A 79 -7.85 -7.74 -27.81
CA HIS A 79 -6.52 -7.91 -27.18
C HIS A 79 -6.56 -8.47 -25.73
N ALA A 80 -7.75 -8.76 -25.20
CA ALA A 80 -8.02 -9.07 -23.79
C ALA A 80 -7.13 -10.19 -23.21
N GLY A 81 -6.85 -11.26 -23.97
CA GLY A 81 -6.20 -12.45 -23.40
C GLY A 81 -4.73 -12.29 -22.96
N ARG A 82 -3.95 -11.42 -23.63
CA ARG A 82 -2.53 -11.17 -23.27
C ARG A 82 -2.43 -10.12 -22.17
N GLU A 83 -3.14 -9.00 -22.33
CA GLU A 83 -3.12 -7.90 -21.35
C GLU A 83 -3.69 -8.32 -19.99
N SER A 84 -4.79 -9.08 -19.95
CA SER A 84 -5.36 -9.54 -18.67
C SER A 84 -4.38 -10.43 -17.89
N LYS A 85 -3.51 -11.21 -18.56
CA LYS A 85 -2.45 -11.99 -17.89
C LYS A 85 -1.37 -11.09 -17.30
N GLU A 86 -1.00 -10.03 -18.00
CA GLU A 86 0.00 -9.06 -17.54
C GLU A 86 -0.54 -8.23 -16.37
N VAL A 87 -1.78 -7.76 -16.48
CA VAL A 87 -2.51 -7.07 -15.41
C VAL A 87 -2.55 -7.94 -14.15
N LEU A 88 -2.98 -9.20 -14.27
CA LEU A 88 -3.05 -10.11 -13.13
C LEU A 88 -1.68 -10.35 -12.49
N ARG A 89 -0.62 -10.50 -13.29
CA ARG A 89 0.76 -10.63 -12.77
C ARG A 89 1.19 -9.40 -11.97
N VAL A 90 0.91 -8.20 -12.47
CA VAL A 90 1.22 -6.95 -11.76
C VAL A 90 0.46 -6.88 -10.44
N VAL A 91 -0.85 -7.13 -10.44
CA VAL A 91 -1.67 -7.08 -9.22
C VAL A 91 -1.20 -8.12 -8.19
N GLN A 92 -0.92 -9.36 -8.62
CA GLN A 92 -0.44 -10.41 -7.71
C GLN A 92 0.91 -10.05 -7.08
N ALA A 93 1.88 -9.58 -7.89
CA ALA A 93 3.18 -9.17 -7.39
C ALA A 93 3.06 -7.97 -6.44
N LEU A 94 2.24 -6.98 -6.81
CA LEU A 94 1.91 -5.82 -5.99
C LEU A 94 1.30 -6.23 -4.65
N ASN A 95 0.24 -7.04 -4.63
CA ASN A 95 -0.46 -7.43 -3.40
C ASN A 95 0.42 -8.22 -2.44
N ARG A 96 1.31 -9.07 -2.95
CA ARG A 96 2.27 -9.84 -2.12
C ARG A 96 3.31 -8.97 -1.44
N GLY A 97 3.57 -7.76 -1.96
CA GLY A 97 4.50 -6.81 -1.36
C GLY A 97 5.95 -7.26 -1.40
N ARG A 98 6.33 -7.97 -2.48
CA ARG A 98 7.72 -8.42 -2.74
C ARG A 98 8.09 -8.01 -4.17
N GLN A 99 9.39 -8.00 -4.45
CA GLN A 99 9.92 -7.75 -5.80
C GLN A 99 9.44 -6.42 -6.41
N ARG A 100 9.54 -5.31 -5.65
CA ARG A 100 9.16 -3.97 -6.12
C ARG A 100 9.73 -3.63 -7.50
N GLY A 101 10.99 -3.99 -7.77
CA GLY A 101 11.62 -3.76 -9.07
C GLY A 101 10.89 -4.45 -10.22
N GLU A 102 10.36 -5.65 -10.01
CA GLU A 102 9.58 -6.38 -11.02
C GLU A 102 8.23 -5.73 -11.26
N VAL A 103 7.53 -5.31 -10.19
CA VAL A 103 6.27 -4.56 -10.31
C VAL A 103 6.48 -3.28 -11.12
N VAL A 104 7.53 -2.52 -10.83
CA VAL A 104 7.87 -1.29 -11.55
C VAL A 104 8.19 -1.59 -13.02
N ARG A 105 9.00 -2.62 -13.28
CA ARG A 105 9.37 -3.03 -14.65
C ARG A 105 8.13 -3.39 -15.48
N LEU A 106 7.25 -4.22 -14.94
CA LEU A 106 6.01 -4.64 -15.62
C LEU A 106 5.03 -3.47 -15.81
N ALA A 107 4.89 -2.60 -14.81
CA ALA A 107 3.99 -1.45 -14.88
C ALA A 107 4.51 -0.33 -15.80
N ARG A 108 5.83 -0.22 -16.02
CA ARG A 108 6.45 0.70 -16.99
C ARG A 108 6.41 0.20 -18.43
N ALA A 109 6.24 -1.10 -18.66
CA ALA A 109 6.28 -1.67 -20.01
C ALA A 109 5.40 -0.95 -21.05
N PRO A 110 4.18 -0.46 -20.73
CA PRO A 110 3.36 0.32 -21.65
C PRO A 110 3.99 1.64 -22.12
N LEU A 111 4.84 2.29 -21.31
CA LEU A 111 5.47 3.57 -21.65
C LEU A 111 6.49 3.44 -22.79
N THR A 112 6.97 2.23 -23.04
CA THR A 112 7.98 1.91 -24.04
C THR A 112 7.43 1.03 -25.17
N SER A 113 6.14 0.71 -25.14
CA SER A 113 5.50 -0.14 -26.16
C SER A 113 5.01 0.71 -27.32
N GLU A 114 5.08 0.16 -28.54
CA GLU A 114 4.42 0.73 -29.72
C GLU A 114 2.90 0.51 -29.69
N ASP A 115 2.44 -0.52 -28.95
CA ASP A 115 1.02 -0.84 -28.81
C ASP A 115 0.37 0.05 -27.75
N LEU A 116 -0.84 0.53 -28.05
CA LEU A 116 -1.62 1.30 -27.10
C LEU A 116 -2.14 0.40 -25.95
N PRO A 117 -1.78 0.65 -24.68
CA PRO A 117 -2.23 -0.20 -23.58
C PRO A 117 -3.73 -0.06 -23.35
N GLY A 118 -4.44 -1.14 -23.05
CA GLY A 118 -5.85 -1.14 -22.65
C GLY A 118 -6.14 -0.34 -21.37
N ALA A 119 -7.40 0.04 -21.14
CA ALA A 119 -7.76 0.92 -20.02
C ALA A 119 -7.45 0.27 -18.65
N ALA A 120 -7.67 -1.04 -18.53
CA ALA A 120 -7.35 -1.79 -17.31
C ALA A 120 -5.84 -1.84 -17.05
N ARG A 121 -5.03 -2.00 -18.11
CA ARG A 121 -3.57 -1.99 -18.02
C ARG A 121 -3.02 -0.65 -17.55
N VAL A 122 -3.59 0.45 -18.05
CA VAL A 122 -3.27 1.81 -17.57
C VAL A 122 -3.61 1.93 -16.10
N TRP A 123 -4.84 1.59 -15.70
CA TRP A 123 -5.30 1.75 -14.32
C TRP A 123 -4.41 1.02 -13.31
N VAL A 124 -4.16 -0.28 -13.57
CA VAL A 124 -3.30 -1.10 -12.71
C VAL A 124 -1.86 -0.61 -12.73
N GLY A 125 -1.33 -0.25 -13.91
CA GLY A 125 0.04 0.26 -14.03
C GLY A 125 0.25 1.55 -13.23
N VAL A 126 -0.67 2.49 -13.31
CA VAL A 126 -0.62 3.76 -12.57
C VAL A 126 -0.65 3.54 -11.06
N LEU A 127 -1.58 2.73 -10.55
CA LEU A 127 -1.64 2.42 -9.12
C LEU A 127 -0.39 1.66 -8.66
N ALA A 128 0.09 0.68 -9.43
CA ALA A 128 1.29 -0.08 -9.10
C ALA A 128 2.54 0.81 -9.03
N LEU A 129 2.71 1.73 -9.99
CA LEU A 129 3.81 2.69 -9.98
C LEU A 129 3.70 3.66 -8.80
N ALA A 130 2.51 4.16 -8.51
CA ALA A 130 2.29 5.04 -7.37
C ALA A 130 2.60 4.35 -6.04
N TYR A 131 2.10 3.13 -5.81
CA TYR A 131 2.40 2.32 -4.62
C TYR A 131 3.88 1.93 -4.51
N ALA A 132 4.61 1.90 -5.63
CA ALA A 132 6.05 1.67 -5.65
C ALA A 132 6.88 2.94 -5.41
N GLY A 133 6.26 4.13 -5.32
CA GLY A 133 6.94 5.42 -5.15
C GLY A 133 7.35 6.10 -6.47
N HIS A 134 6.91 5.59 -7.62
CA HIS A 134 7.26 6.07 -8.95
C HIS A 134 6.20 7.02 -9.52
N LEU A 135 5.91 8.12 -8.81
CA LEU A 135 4.84 9.06 -9.17
C LEU A 135 5.06 9.74 -10.53
N ALA A 136 6.31 9.98 -10.93
CA ALA A 136 6.62 10.57 -12.23
C ALA A 136 6.17 9.66 -13.39
N ASP A 137 6.43 8.35 -13.27
CA ASP A 137 6.03 7.35 -14.27
C ASP A 137 4.51 7.13 -14.25
N ALA A 138 3.90 7.11 -13.06
CA ALA A 138 2.45 7.03 -12.92
C ALA A 138 1.75 8.18 -13.66
N ARG A 139 2.27 9.41 -13.53
CA ARG A 139 1.78 10.58 -14.28
C ARG A 139 2.07 10.48 -15.77
N ALA A 140 3.22 9.93 -16.17
CA ALA A 140 3.54 9.72 -17.58
C ALA A 140 2.56 8.74 -18.24
N LEU A 141 2.21 7.65 -17.54
CA LEU A 141 1.27 6.65 -18.04
C LEU A 141 -0.16 7.19 -18.13
N LEU A 142 -0.57 8.03 -17.15
CA LEU A 142 -1.83 8.77 -17.24
C LEU A 142 -1.87 9.72 -18.43
N ARG A 143 -0.82 10.53 -18.64
CA ARG A 143 -0.74 11.43 -19.81
C ARG A 143 -0.80 10.67 -21.12
N LEU A 144 -0.04 9.58 -21.25
CA LEU A 144 -0.10 8.72 -22.43
C LEU A 144 -1.54 8.24 -22.70
N ALA A 145 -2.25 7.79 -21.66
CA ALA A 145 -3.63 7.34 -21.80
C ALA A 145 -4.60 8.48 -22.17
N GLU A 146 -4.39 9.68 -21.64
CA GLU A 146 -5.20 10.86 -21.92
C GLU A 146 -4.98 11.41 -23.34
N ASP A 147 -3.73 11.47 -23.80
CA ASP A 147 -3.38 11.95 -25.13
C ASP A 147 -3.92 11.01 -26.21
N THR A 148 -3.89 9.71 -25.94
CA THR A 148 -4.29 8.67 -26.89
C THR A 148 -5.80 8.40 -26.87
N ARG A 149 -6.45 8.51 -25.70
CA ARG A 149 -7.89 8.27 -25.54
C ARG A 149 -8.72 9.55 -25.51
N GLY A 150 -8.10 10.73 -25.50
CA GLY A 150 -8.71 12.04 -25.20
C GLY A 150 -10.14 12.25 -25.67
N ALA A 151 -10.33 12.87 -26.84
CA ALA A 151 -11.66 13.15 -27.38
C ALA A 151 -12.46 11.89 -27.79
N HIS A 152 -11.78 10.75 -27.94
CA HIS A 152 -12.34 9.52 -28.51
C HIS A 152 -12.74 8.48 -27.45
N GLY A 153 -12.47 8.73 -26.17
CA GLY A 153 -12.76 7.82 -25.06
C GLY A 153 -14.20 7.93 -24.58
N THR A 154 -14.78 6.81 -24.13
CA THR A 154 -16.12 6.79 -23.53
C THR A 154 -16.18 7.72 -22.31
N ALA A 155 -17.38 8.23 -21.98
CA ALA A 155 -17.58 9.03 -20.77
C ALA A 155 -17.12 8.27 -19.51
N VAL A 156 -17.37 6.97 -19.45
CA VAL A 156 -16.96 6.04 -18.38
C VAL A 156 -15.44 6.03 -18.22
N THR A 157 -14.68 5.83 -19.30
CA THR A 157 -13.21 5.82 -19.27
C THR A 157 -12.63 7.19 -18.90
N ARG A 158 -13.24 8.29 -19.38
CA ARG A 158 -12.82 9.65 -19.01
C ARG A 158 -12.99 9.96 -17.53
N SER A 159 -14.12 9.57 -16.92
CA SER A 159 -14.35 9.73 -15.48
C SER A 159 -13.37 8.89 -14.65
N GLY A 160 -13.09 7.66 -15.09
CA GLY A 160 -12.07 6.81 -14.45
C GLY A 160 -10.67 7.43 -14.48
N LEU A 161 -10.21 7.89 -15.65
CA LEU A 161 -8.91 8.55 -15.77
C LEU A 161 -8.83 9.85 -14.95
N ALA A 162 -9.90 10.65 -14.92
CA ALA A 162 -9.96 11.86 -14.10
C ALA A 162 -9.83 11.55 -12.60
N LEU A 163 -10.53 10.53 -12.12
CA LEU A 163 -10.44 10.09 -10.72
C LEU A 163 -9.03 9.60 -10.39
N LEU A 164 -8.45 8.78 -11.28
CA LEU A 164 -7.11 8.23 -11.11
C LEU A 164 -6.03 9.33 -11.13
N ARG A 165 -6.19 10.37 -11.96
CA ARG A 165 -5.33 11.56 -11.96
C ARG A 165 -5.38 12.30 -10.63
N ALA A 166 -6.58 12.56 -10.11
CA ALA A 166 -6.75 13.20 -8.80
C ALA A 166 -6.13 12.33 -7.69
N ARG A 167 -6.26 11.00 -7.79
CA ARG A 167 -5.61 10.06 -6.85
C ARG A 167 -4.10 10.16 -6.88
N VAL A 168 -3.48 10.20 -8.06
CA VAL A 168 -2.02 10.39 -8.18
C VAL A 168 -1.57 11.76 -7.67
N ALA A 169 -2.38 12.80 -7.87
CA ALA A 169 -2.10 14.13 -7.32
C ALA A 169 -2.12 14.14 -5.78
N SER A 170 -2.97 13.33 -5.14
CA SER A 170 -3.07 13.23 -3.67
C SER A 170 -1.80 12.71 -2.98
N TRP A 171 -0.92 12.00 -3.70
CA TRP A 171 0.37 11.53 -3.18
C TRP A 171 1.53 12.50 -3.43
N GLY A 172 1.30 13.64 -4.08
CA GLY A 172 2.33 14.63 -4.37
C GLY A 172 2.07 15.99 -3.72
N ALA A 173 2.74 17.03 -4.23
CA ALA A 173 2.60 18.41 -3.76
C ALA A 173 1.17 18.99 -3.95
N GLY A 174 0.34 18.38 -4.79
CA GLY A 174 -1.03 18.85 -5.11
C GLY A 174 -2.13 18.29 -4.21
N ARG A 175 -1.83 17.83 -2.99
CA ARG A 175 -2.77 17.14 -2.09
C ARG A 175 -4.06 17.91 -1.76
N GLU A 176 -3.95 19.22 -1.54
CA GLU A 176 -5.11 20.07 -1.22
C GLU A 176 -6.04 20.20 -2.43
N ALA A 177 -5.48 20.46 -3.60
CA ALA A 177 -6.23 20.52 -4.85
C ALA A 177 -6.84 19.16 -5.25
N ALA A 178 -6.24 18.04 -4.80
CA ALA A 178 -6.72 16.70 -5.12
C ALA A 178 -8.07 16.38 -4.45
N SER A 179 -8.28 16.78 -3.18
CA SER A 179 -9.56 16.62 -2.46
C SER A 179 -10.70 17.31 -3.24
N GLU A 180 -10.46 18.56 -3.64
CA GLU A 180 -11.43 19.36 -4.39
C GLU A 180 -11.72 18.79 -5.77
N ALA A 181 -10.69 18.36 -6.50
CA ALA A 181 -10.85 17.73 -7.82
C ALA A 181 -11.68 16.45 -7.76
N MET A 182 -11.46 15.58 -6.75
CA MET A 182 -12.28 14.36 -6.60
C MET A 182 -13.74 14.68 -6.27
N ARG A 183 -13.98 15.71 -5.45
CA ARG A 183 -15.31 16.19 -5.12
C ARG A 183 -16.04 16.73 -6.33
N GLU A 184 -15.37 17.51 -7.16
CA GLU A 184 -15.96 18.01 -8.41
C GLU A 184 -16.34 16.86 -9.36
N ILE A 185 -15.51 15.81 -9.43
CA ILE A 185 -15.82 14.60 -10.21
C ILE A 185 -17.08 13.90 -9.66
N LEU A 186 -17.21 13.77 -8.33
CA LEU A 186 -18.40 13.20 -7.69
C LEU A 186 -19.66 14.01 -8.02
N THR A 187 -19.59 15.35 -7.90
CA THR A 187 -20.72 16.26 -8.19
C THR A 187 -21.17 16.19 -9.65
N ARG A 188 -20.24 16.07 -10.60
CA ARG A 188 -20.55 15.94 -12.04
C ARG A 188 -21.15 14.58 -12.40
N GLY A 189 -21.04 13.60 -11.50
CA GLY A 189 -21.50 12.22 -11.71
C GLY A 189 -20.37 11.30 -12.16
N ILE A 190 -20.34 10.10 -11.58
CA ILE A 190 -19.36 9.05 -11.84
C ILE A 190 -20.06 7.71 -12.05
N PRO A 191 -19.51 6.76 -12.84
CA PRO A 191 -20.04 5.40 -12.93
C PRO A 191 -20.29 4.80 -11.54
N ALA A 192 -21.39 4.05 -11.40
CA ALA A 192 -21.82 3.50 -10.11
C ALA A 192 -20.75 2.60 -9.48
N GLU A 193 -20.01 1.88 -10.32
CA GLU A 193 -18.92 0.97 -9.95
C GLU A 193 -17.70 1.69 -9.35
N LEU A 194 -17.56 3.00 -9.59
CA LEU A 194 -16.49 3.83 -9.03
C LEU A 194 -16.94 4.70 -7.86
N ARG A 195 -18.25 4.75 -7.54
CA ARG A 195 -18.79 5.66 -6.52
C ARG A 195 -18.15 5.42 -5.15
N SER A 196 -18.12 4.16 -4.69
CA SER A 196 -17.49 3.80 -3.40
C SER A 196 -16.02 4.20 -3.35
N LEU A 197 -15.30 3.97 -4.44
CA LEU A 197 -13.88 4.30 -4.52
C LEU A 197 -13.64 5.81 -4.49
N ALA A 198 -14.40 6.56 -5.29
CA ALA A 198 -14.29 8.00 -5.36
C ALA A 198 -14.58 8.64 -4.00
N VAL A 199 -15.61 8.16 -3.28
CA VAL A 199 -15.88 8.61 -1.92
C VAL A 199 -14.73 8.26 -0.98
N ALA A 200 -14.24 7.01 -0.98
CA ALA A 200 -13.13 6.61 -0.12
C ALA A 200 -11.86 7.45 -0.31
N TRP A 201 -11.49 7.70 -1.57
CA TRP A 201 -10.31 8.52 -1.89
C TRP A 201 -10.51 9.99 -1.56
N THR A 202 -11.71 10.54 -1.79
CA THR A 202 -12.04 11.92 -1.40
C THR A 202 -11.99 12.07 0.12
N VAL A 203 -12.61 11.16 0.88
CA VAL A 203 -12.57 11.15 2.35
C VAL A 203 -11.13 11.08 2.86
N SER A 204 -10.30 10.20 2.29
CA SER A 204 -8.89 10.09 2.66
C SER A 204 -8.12 11.39 2.39
N ALA A 205 -8.36 12.03 1.24
CA ALA A 205 -7.75 13.30 0.89
C ALA A 205 -8.21 14.44 1.80
N SER A 206 -9.51 14.53 2.09
CA SER A 206 -10.09 15.50 3.01
C SER A 206 -9.53 15.33 4.43
N VAL A 207 -9.40 14.10 4.95
CA VAL A 207 -8.78 13.84 6.26
C VAL A 207 -7.32 14.29 6.28
N ALA A 208 -6.54 13.99 5.23
CA ALA A 208 -5.16 14.45 5.12
C ALA A 208 -5.03 15.98 5.04
N ALA A 209 -6.05 16.66 4.51
CA ALA A 209 -6.15 18.11 4.45
C ALA A 209 -6.76 18.75 5.72
N GLY A 210 -7.13 17.96 6.73
CA GLY A 210 -7.76 18.46 7.96
C GLY A 210 -9.26 18.81 7.84
N GLU A 211 -9.89 18.47 6.72
CA GLU A 211 -11.27 18.82 6.38
C GLU A 211 -12.29 17.82 6.94
N PHE A 212 -12.24 17.54 8.24
CA PHE A 212 -12.98 16.43 8.86
C PHE A 212 -14.51 16.54 8.73
N SER A 213 -15.05 17.76 8.80
CA SER A 213 -16.49 18.00 8.63
C SER A 213 -16.96 17.66 7.21
N ARG A 214 -16.14 17.97 6.20
CA ARG A 214 -16.41 17.64 4.79
C ARG A 214 -16.35 16.14 4.56
N ALA A 215 -15.29 15.50 5.08
CA ALA A 215 -15.14 14.05 5.03
C ALA A 215 -16.34 13.31 5.64
N ARG A 216 -16.85 13.80 6.78
CA ARG A 216 -18.02 13.24 7.46
C ARG A 216 -19.32 13.44 6.68
N ALA A 217 -19.51 14.64 6.13
CA ALA A 217 -20.68 14.94 5.31
C ALA A 217 -20.74 14.03 4.08
N LEU A 218 -19.60 13.83 3.42
CA LEU A 218 -19.52 12.98 2.22
C LEU A 218 -19.84 11.51 2.51
N LEU A 219 -19.36 10.97 3.65
CA LEU A 219 -19.74 9.60 4.05
C LEU A 219 -21.24 9.48 4.30
N ARG A 220 -21.88 10.48 4.93
CA ARG A 220 -23.33 10.48 5.18
C ARG A 220 -24.16 10.60 3.90
N GLU A 221 -23.74 11.50 3.00
CA GLU A 221 -24.42 11.72 1.72
C GLU A 221 -24.51 10.45 0.87
N HIS A 222 -23.54 9.56 1.02
CA HIS A 222 -23.47 8.29 0.29
C HIS A 222 -23.76 7.06 1.16
N ASP A 223 -24.34 7.23 2.35
CA ASP A 223 -24.72 6.16 3.28
C ASP A 223 -23.55 5.21 3.67
N PHE A 224 -22.34 5.75 3.78
CA PHE A 224 -21.11 5.03 4.13
C PHE A 224 -20.61 5.30 5.56
N ASP A 225 -21.35 6.02 6.40
CA ASP A 225 -21.02 6.23 7.82
C ASP A 225 -21.55 5.13 8.75
N GLY A 226 -22.33 4.18 8.24
CA GLY A 226 -22.85 3.00 8.95
C GLY A 226 -22.25 1.66 8.50
N PRO A 227 -22.89 0.51 8.79
CA PRO A 227 -22.41 -0.80 8.33
C PRO A 227 -22.30 -0.87 6.80
N LEU A 228 -21.15 -1.33 6.29
CA LEU A 228 -20.93 -1.49 4.85
C LEU A 228 -21.34 -2.91 4.44
N THR A 229 -22.30 -3.02 3.52
CA THR A 229 -22.79 -4.31 2.99
C THR A 229 -22.81 -4.26 1.46
N ASP A 230 -22.24 -5.27 0.80
CA ASP A 230 -22.14 -5.38 -0.67
C ASP A 230 -21.52 -4.16 -1.39
N VAL A 231 -20.53 -3.53 -0.75
CA VAL A 231 -19.85 -2.35 -1.32
C VAL A 231 -18.63 -2.78 -2.15
N ALA A 232 -18.49 -2.22 -3.37
CA ALA A 232 -17.47 -2.62 -4.33
C ALA A 232 -16.03 -2.47 -3.80
N ASP A 233 -15.73 -1.31 -3.21
CA ASP A 233 -14.42 -0.94 -2.68
C ASP A 233 -14.43 -0.86 -1.15
N GLU A 234 -15.08 -1.82 -0.50
CA GLU A 234 -15.27 -1.85 0.96
C GLU A 234 -13.96 -1.63 1.75
N ALA A 235 -12.85 -2.23 1.32
CA ALA A 235 -11.55 -2.06 2.00
C ALA A 235 -11.04 -0.61 1.96
N GLU A 236 -11.25 0.10 0.86
CA GLU A 236 -10.86 1.51 0.70
C GLU A 236 -11.74 2.41 1.57
N LEU A 237 -13.06 2.15 1.61
CA LEU A 237 -14.00 2.89 2.47
C LEU A 237 -13.71 2.68 3.95
N LEU A 238 -13.48 1.43 4.39
CA LEU A 238 -13.10 1.13 5.77
C LEU A 238 -11.80 1.86 6.14
N PHE A 239 -10.80 1.85 5.26
CA PHE A 239 -9.56 2.56 5.52
C PHE A 239 -9.77 4.08 5.64
N ALA A 240 -10.55 4.67 4.74
CA ALA A 240 -10.84 6.10 4.72
C ALA A 240 -11.65 6.55 5.96
N ARG A 241 -12.71 5.79 6.30
CA ARG A 241 -13.54 6.06 7.47
C ARG A 241 -12.78 5.85 8.78
N GLY A 242 -11.95 4.81 8.85
CA GLY A 242 -11.04 4.58 9.98
C GLY A 242 -10.08 5.77 10.18
N GLY A 243 -9.60 6.37 9.08
CA GLY A 243 -8.79 7.58 9.12
C GLY A 243 -9.52 8.79 9.71
N LEU A 244 -10.77 9.01 9.31
CA LEU A 244 -11.62 10.04 9.90
C LEU A 244 -11.89 9.79 11.38
N HIS A 245 -12.15 8.54 11.77
CA HIS A 245 -12.37 8.15 13.16
C HIS A 245 -11.13 8.39 14.02
N LEU A 246 -9.96 7.96 13.56
CA LEU A 246 -8.67 8.22 14.23
C LEU A 246 -8.44 9.73 14.37
N ALA A 247 -8.58 10.50 13.29
CA ALA A 247 -8.34 11.94 13.29
C ALA A 247 -9.33 12.74 14.18
N THR A 248 -10.51 12.19 14.47
CA THR A 248 -11.54 12.85 15.28
C THR A 248 -11.72 12.23 16.67
N GLY A 249 -10.72 11.48 17.14
CA GLY A 249 -10.69 10.94 18.50
C GLY A 249 -11.58 9.71 18.75
N LYS A 250 -12.20 9.15 17.71
CA LYS A 250 -13.08 7.97 17.79
C LYS A 250 -12.27 6.67 17.64
N HIS A 251 -11.28 6.48 18.51
CA HIS A 251 -10.24 5.46 18.34
C HIS A 251 -10.75 4.01 18.30
N GLU A 252 -11.79 3.65 19.06
CA GLU A 252 -12.39 2.30 18.99
C GLU A 252 -13.01 2.04 17.61
N LEU A 253 -13.82 2.98 17.11
CA LEU A 253 -14.42 2.87 15.77
C LEU A 253 -13.36 2.86 14.68
N GLY A 254 -12.30 3.66 14.83
CA GLY A 254 -11.16 3.66 13.91
C GLY A 254 -10.42 2.31 13.90
N TYR A 255 -10.16 1.75 15.08
CA TYR A 255 -9.57 0.42 15.21
C TYR A 255 -10.43 -0.66 14.55
N ASP A 256 -11.74 -0.65 14.78
CA ASP A 256 -12.66 -1.62 14.19
C ASP A 256 -12.71 -1.54 12.67
N ASP A 257 -12.72 -0.32 12.09
CA ASP A 257 -12.64 -0.11 10.65
C ASP A 257 -11.30 -0.63 10.08
N TYR A 258 -10.16 -0.33 10.71
CA TYR A 258 -8.86 -0.84 10.24
C TYR A 258 -8.71 -2.36 10.42
N LYS A 259 -9.29 -2.92 11.47
CA LYS A 259 -9.36 -4.37 11.70
C LYS A 259 -10.18 -5.05 10.60
N ALA A 260 -11.34 -4.51 10.28
CA ALA A 260 -12.19 -5.01 9.20
C ALA A 260 -11.50 -4.88 7.83
N CYS A 261 -10.85 -3.74 7.56
CA CYS A 261 -10.04 -3.52 6.36
C CYS A 261 -8.94 -4.59 6.24
N GLY A 262 -8.19 -4.81 7.32
CA GLY A 262 -7.13 -5.81 7.37
C GLY A 262 -7.62 -7.24 7.14
N ARG A 263 -8.79 -7.60 7.67
CA ARG A 263 -9.44 -8.89 7.44
C ARG A 263 -9.74 -9.11 5.95
N LEU A 264 -10.36 -8.13 5.29
CA LEU A 264 -10.70 -8.21 3.86
C LEU A 264 -9.46 -8.30 2.97
N LEU A 265 -8.42 -7.53 3.30
CA LEU A 265 -7.17 -7.53 2.53
C LEU A 265 -6.42 -8.84 2.71
N LEU A 266 -6.35 -9.37 3.93
CA LEU A 266 -5.70 -10.66 4.20
C LEU A 266 -6.43 -11.83 3.53
N SER A 267 -7.77 -11.83 3.51
CA SER A 267 -8.55 -12.88 2.84
C SER A 267 -8.35 -12.89 1.32
N ARG A 268 -7.92 -11.76 0.75
CA ARG A 268 -7.51 -11.60 -0.65
C ARG A 268 -5.98 -11.62 -0.83
N SER A 269 -5.24 -12.24 0.08
CA SER A 269 -3.78 -12.38 0.00
C SER A 269 -2.98 -11.08 -0.15
N VAL A 270 -3.51 -9.96 0.34
CA VAL A 270 -2.84 -8.66 0.30
C VAL A 270 -1.98 -8.48 1.55
N HIS A 271 -0.68 -8.40 1.32
CA HIS A 271 0.35 -8.21 2.35
C HIS A 271 1.05 -6.86 2.24
N ASN A 272 1.04 -6.25 1.06
CA ASN A 272 1.74 -5.02 0.79
C ASN A 272 1.10 -3.84 1.52
N PRO A 273 1.79 -3.20 2.49
CA PRO A 273 1.26 -2.03 3.18
C PRO A 273 1.14 -0.80 2.28
N ALA A 274 1.74 -0.80 1.08
CA ALA A 274 1.60 0.30 0.13
C ALA A 274 0.19 0.39 -0.47
N VAL A 275 -0.55 -0.73 -0.54
CA VAL A 275 -1.92 -0.75 -1.05
C VAL A 275 -2.82 0.01 -0.07
N LEU A 276 -2.90 -0.46 1.18
CA LEU A 276 -3.55 0.22 2.29
C LEU A 276 -2.78 -0.07 3.59
N PRO A 277 -2.19 0.94 4.27
CA PRO A 277 -1.33 0.75 5.44
C PRO A 277 -2.13 0.57 6.75
N TRP A 278 -3.16 -0.29 6.73
CA TRP A 278 -4.10 -0.49 7.84
C TRP A 278 -3.42 -0.93 9.14
N ARG A 279 -2.32 -1.72 9.08
CA ARG A 279 -1.60 -2.19 10.27
C ARG A 279 -1.02 -1.04 11.08
N ALA A 280 -0.35 -0.11 10.41
CA ALA A 280 0.24 1.06 11.05
C ALA A 280 -0.83 1.91 11.75
N HIS A 281 -1.98 2.11 11.09
CA HIS A 281 -3.05 2.93 11.65
C HIS A 281 -3.83 2.22 12.77
N ALA A 282 -4.06 0.90 12.65
CA ALA A 282 -4.60 0.08 13.73
C ALA A 282 -3.67 0.04 14.95
N ALA A 283 -2.35 0.06 14.74
CA ALA A 283 -1.36 0.15 15.81
C ALA A 283 -1.48 1.47 16.56
N LEU A 284 -1.62 2.60 15.84
CA LEU A 284 -1.84 3.92 16.44
C LEU A 284 -3.15 3.96 17.24
N CYS A 285 -4.26 3.43 16.71
CA CYS A 285 -5.50 3.33 17.47
C CYS A 285 -5.31 2.48 18.74
N SER A 286 -4.66 1.33 18.62
CA SER A 286 -4.39 0.42 19.75
C SER A 286 -3.52 1.07 20.83
N HIS A 287 -2.60 1.93 20.41
CA HIS A 287 -1.74 2.69 21.32
C HIS A 287 -2.55 3.67 22.17
N VAL A 288 -3.41 4.48 21.56
CA VAL A 288 -4.28 5.42 22.31
C VAL A 288 -5.24 4.67 23.24
N LEU A 289 -5.74 3.52 22.79
CA LEU A 289 -6.65 2.66 23.55
C LEU A 289 -5.97 1.84 24.65
N GLN A 290 -4.68 2.05 24.91
CA GLN A 290 -3.93 1.33 25.95
C GLN A 290 -3.89 -0.18 25.78
N ARG A 291 -3.65 -0.61 24.54
CA ARG A 291 -3.44 -2.01 24.15
C ARG A 291 -1.99 -2.22 23.71
N PRO A 292 -0.99 -2.12 24.61
CA PRO A 292 0.43 -2.02 24.25
C PRO A 292 0.97 -3.25 23.50
N VAL A 293 0.62 -4.46 23.92
CA VAL A 293 1.04 -5.71 23.24
C VAL A 293 0.52 -5.75 21.80
N LEU A 294 -0.74 -5.37 21.61
CA LEU A 294 -1.37 -5.34 20.29
C LEU A 294 -0.78 -4.24 19.41
N ALA A 295 -0.58 -3.04 19.95
CA ALA A 295 0.04 -1.91 19.25
C ALA A 295 1.45 -2.27 18.77
N ALA A 296 2.30 -2.81 19.65
CA ALA A 296 3.66 -3.24 19.31
C ALA A 296 3.67 -4.35 18.24
N SER A 297 2.76 -5.33 18.35
CA SER A 297 2.63 -6.42 17.37
C SER A 297 2.26 -5.91 15.98
N LEU A 298 1.24 -5.03 15.88
CA LEU A 298 0.79 -4.45 14.62
C LEU A 298 1.86 -3.54 13.98
N ALA A 299 2.52 -2.70 14.78
CA ALA A 299 3.59 -1.83 14.29
C ALA A 299 4.79 -2.62 13.77
N SER A 300 5.24 -3.63 14.52
CA SER A 300 6.33 -4.52 14.11
C SER A 300 6.00 -5.25 12.81
N ALA A 301 4.79 -5.79 12.70
CA ALA A 301 4.32 -6.44 11.47
C ALA A 301 4.26 -5.48 10.28
N SER A 302 3.86 -4.21 10.50
CA SER A 302 3.86 -3.18 9.46
C SER A 302 5.27 -2.86 8.98
N VAL A 303 6.23 -2.65 9.88
CA VAL A 303 7.63 -2.36 9.53
C VAL A 303 8.27 -3.50 8.75
N ILE A 304 8.05 -4.76 9.17
CA ILE A 304 8.57 -5.95 8.46
C ILE A 304 8.01 -5.99 7.02
N ALA A 305 6.71 -5.76 6.85
CA ALA A 305 6.08 -5.78 5.54
C ALA A 305 6.55 -4.59 4.66
N ALA A 306 6.71 -3.40 5.25
CA ALA A 306 7.16 -2.22 4.54
C ALA A 306 8.63 -2.33 4.10
N ARG A 307 9.52 -2.86 4.95
CA ARG A 307 10.92 -3.14 4.58
C ARG A 307 11.04 -4.13 3.41
N ARG A 308 10.19 -5.16 3.39
CA ARG A 308 10.14 -6.13 2.28
C ARG A 308 9.71 -5.51 0.95
N TRP A 309 8.80 -4.55 1.01
CA TRP A 309 8.38 -3.80 -0.17
C TRP A 309 9.43 -2.77 -0.61
N GLY A 310 10.00 -2.05 0.35
CA GLY A 310 11.11 -1.13 0.14
C GLY A 310 10.71 0.25 -0.41
N ALA A 311 9.41 0.53 -0.62
CA ALA A 311 8.95 1.88 -0.93
C ALA A 311 9.08 2.80 0.28
N ARG A 312 9.56 4.01 -0.01
CA ARG A 312 10.07 4.98 0.96
C ARG A 312 8.95 5.53 1.83
N GLU A 313 7.86 5.95 1.18
CA GLU A 313 6.65 6.46 1.80
C GLU A 313 5.98 5.39 2.68
N THR A 314 5.92 4.15 2.19
CA THR A 314 5.34 3.03 2.95
C THR A 314 6.14 2.68 4.20
N LEU A 315 7.48 2.72 4.09
CA LEU A 315 8.38 2.52 5.22
C LEU A 315 8.27 3.66 6.24
N ALA A 316 8.19 4.90 5.77
CA ALA A 316 8.02 6.08 6.61
C ALA A 316 6.76 6.00 7.48
N ILE A 317 5.60 5.67 6.90
CA ILE A 317 4.34 5.49 7.66
C ILE A 317 4.47 4.40 8.73
N SER A 318 5.13 3.28 8.40
CA SER A 318 5.29 2.16 9.33
C SER A 318 6.27 2.47 10.46
N LEU A 319 7.37 3.17 10.15
CA LEU A 319 8.35 3.61 11.15
C LEU A 319 7.76 4.66 12.08
N TYR A 320 6.97 5.59 11.56
CA TYR A 320 6.25 6.58 12.38
C TYR A 320 5.41 5.90 13.46
N ALA A 321 4.54 4.96 13.07
CA ALA A 321 3.72 4.24 14.03
C ALA A 321 4.57 3.51 15.08
N SER A 322 5.65 2.85 14.64
CA SER A 322 6.58 2.16 15.55
C SER A 322 7.30 3.10 16.51
N SER A 323 7.73 4.28 16.05
CA SER A 323 8.42 5.26 16.90
C SER A 323 7.48 5.89 17.91
N THR A 324 6.24 6.21 17.51
CA THR A 324 5.22 6.75 18.43
C THR A 324 4.96 5.78 19.57
N ILE A 325 4.79 4.50 19.26
CA ILE A 325 4.54 3.46 20.27
C ILE A 325 5.76 3.23 21.18
N ALA A 326 6.98 3.31 20.63
CA ALA A 326 8.20 3.12 21.43
C ALA A 326 8.54 4.31 22.34
N ALA A 327 8.13 5.52 21.97
CA ALA A 327 8.38 6.74 22.73
C ALA A 327 7.47 6.91 23.98
N ASP A 328 6.41 6.11 24.08
CA ASP A 328 5.50 6.05 25.22
C ASP A 328 5.33 4.59 25.69
N PRO A 329 6.35 4.03 26.36
CA PRO A 329 6.33 2.65 26.83
C PRO A 329 5.33 2.41 27.99
N ASP A 330 4.92 3.47 28.70
CA ASP A 330 4.04 3.41 29.88
C ASP A 330 2.56 3.68 29.55
N GLY A 331 2.23 4.06 28.31
CA GLY A 331 0.84 4.11 27.84
C GLY A 331 -0.01 5.19 28.51
N ALA A 332 0.52 6.40 28.66
CA ALA A 332 -0.28 7.51 29.14
C ALA A 332 -0.21 8.67 28.13
N PRO A 333 -1.25 8.90 27.30
CA PRO A 333 -1.27 10.05 26.43
C PRO A 333 -1.24 11.32 27.30
N ARG A 334 -0.17 12.12 27.18
CA ARG A 334 -0.12 13.46 27.77
C ARG A 334 -1.21 14.31 27.10
N ARG A 335 -2.20 14.73 27.90
CA ARG A 335 -3.18 15.75 27.49
C ARG A 335 -2.44 17.07 27.30
N ASP A 336 -2.76 17.82 26.26
CA ASP A 336 -2.35 19.22 26.22
C ASP A 336 -3.15 20.04 27.25
N GLU A 337 -2.76 21.30 27.37
CA GLU A 337 -3.40 22.30 28.25
C GLU A 337 -4.87 22.59 27.92
N HIS A 338 -5.43 22.02 26.84
CA HIS A 338 -6.82 22.18 26.44
C HIS A 338 -7.63 20.87 26.59
N GLY A 339 -7.01 19.80 27.08
CA GLY A 339 -7.65 18.51 27.26
C GLY A 339 -7.79 17.69 25.99
N ASP A 340 -7.14 18.12 24.90
CA ASP A 340 -7.14 17.44 23.60
C ASP A 340 -5.91 16.54 23.44
N PHE A 341 -6.08 15.45 22.65
CA PHE A 341 -5.00 14.52 22.32
C PHE A 341 -4.14 15.11 21.20
N ALA A 342 -3.26 16.05 21.55
CA ALA A 342 -2.33 16.69 20.63
C ALA A 342 -1.38 15.73 19.86
N GLY A 343 -1.29 14.43 20.20
CA GLY A 343 -0.20 13.56 19.73
C GLY A 343 -0.53 12.45 18.73
N VAL A 344 -1.81 12.09 18.51
CA VAL A 344 -2.15 10.85 17.75
C VAL A 344 -3.04 11.12 16.53
N VAL A 345 -2.72 12.21 15.86
CA VAL A 345 -3.05 12.41 14.44
C VAL A 345 -1.71 12.51 13.73
N LEU A 346 -1.56 11.89 12.55
CA LEU A 346 -0.51 12.27 11.60
C LEU A 346 -0.75 13.75 11.27
N ARG A 347 -0.25 14.65 12.11
CA ARG A 347 -0.45 16.10 11.97
C ARG A 347 0.00 16.52 10.56
N PRO A 348 -0.65 17.50 9.92
CA PRO A 348 -0.20 18.03 8.63
C PRO A 348 1.28 18.43 8.63
N GLU A 349 1.80 18.95 9.75
CA GLU A 349 3.23 19.20 9.97
C GLU A 349 4.10 17.92 10.01
N PHE A 350 3.58 16.78 10.47
CA PHE A 350 4.28 15.49 10.37
C PHE A 350 4.30 14.95 8.96
N THR A 351 3.31 15.27 8.12
CA THR A 351 3.39 15.01 6.67
C THR A 351 4.50 15.86 6.04
N ALA A 352 4.75 17.08 6.54
CA ALA A 352 5.88 17.90 6.13
C ALA A 352 7.23 17.35 6.62
N VAL A 353 7.33 16.85 7.86
CA VAL A 353 8.53 16.16 8.38
C VAL A 353 8.78 14.84 7.67
N LEU A 354 7.72 14.06 7.38
CA LEU A 354 7.81 12.87 6.55
C LEU A 354 8.21 13.26 5.13
N ASN A 355 7.73 14.38 4.57
CA ASN A 355 8.16 14.93 3.27
C ASN A 355 9.62 15.40 3.27
N ASP A 356 10.15 15.94 4.37
CA ASP A 356 11.56 16.34 4.51
C ASP A 356 12.48 15.14 4.70
N LEU A 357 12.10 14.18 5.54
CA LEU A 357 12.75 12.87 5.60
C LEU A 357 12.65 12.15 4.26
N CYS A 358 11.58 12.46 3.52
CA CYS A 358 11.35 11.89 2.22
C CYS A 358 12.24 12.52 1.13
N SER A 359 12.26 13.83 1.00
CA SER A 359 13.12 14.56 0.07
C SER A 359 14.60 14.35 0.39
N ALA A 360 14.96 14.21 1.68
CA ALA A 360 16.30 13.81 2.10
C ALA A 360 16.70 12.40 1.60
N THR A 361 15.71 11.51 1.40
CA THR A 361 15.91 10.12 0.93
C THR A 361 15.59 9.91 -0.55
N GLU A 362 15.35 10.98 -1.33
CA GLU A 362 15.18 10.94 -2.80
C GLU A 362 16.44 10.53 -3.57
N HIS A 363 17.55 10.31 -2.87
CA HIS A 363 18.79 10.01 -3.51
C HIS A 363 18.81 8.57 -4.05
N ALA A 364 19.00 8.48 -5.37
CA ALA A 364 19.09 7.25 -6.15
C ALA A 364 19.88 6.13 -5.41
N PRO A 365 19.46 4.86 -5.54
CA PRO A 365 20.14 3.74 -4.89
C PRO A 365 21.65 3.78 -5.14
N LEU A 366 22.43 3.32 -4.15
CA LEU A 366 23.87 3.21 -4.31
C LEU A 366 24.19 2.34 -5.52
N THR A 367 25.07 2.83 -6.39
CA THR A 367 25.63 2.01 -7.46
C THR A 367 26.56 0.95 -6.87
N ASP A 368 26.83 -0.14 -7.59
CA ASP A 368 27.68 -1.22 -7.06
C ASP A 368 29.05 -0.72 -6.55
N PRO A 369 29.74 0.20 -7.24
CA PRO A 369 30.99 0.78 -6.74
C PRO A 369 30.84 1.67 -5.50
N GLU A 370 29.66 2.29 -5.30
CA GLU A 370 29.35 3.07 -4.10
C GLU A 370 29.05 2.15 -2.91
N ARG A 371 28.33 1.05 -3.14
CA ARG A 371 28.05 0.02 -2.13
C ARG A 371 29.32 -0.64 -1.63
N GLU A 372 30.22 -0.99 -2.53
CA GLU A 372 31.49 -1.65 -2.20
C GLU A 372 32.39 -0.79 -1.31
N VAL A 373 32.53 0.50 -1.64
CA VAL A 373 33.24 1.48 -0.80
C VAL A 373 32.53 1.67 0.54
N THR A 374 31.20 1.65 0.56
CA THR A 374 30.40 1.80 1.78
C THR A 374 30.61 0.63 2.74
N GLU A 375 30.59 -0.61 2.26
CA GLU A 375 30.78 -1.79 3.11
C GLU A 375 32.20 -1.87 3.70
N LEU A 376 33.24 -1.58 2.88
CA LEU A 376 34.61 -1.50 3.39
C LEU A 376 34.78 -0.34 4.40
N ALA A 377 34.06 0.78 4.17
CA ALA A 377 34.07 1.89 5.11
C ALA A 377 33.40 1.54 6.45
N ARG A 378 32.28 0.81 6.41
CA ARG A 378 31.58 0.28 7.59
C ARG A 378 32.42 -0.70 8.38
N ALA A 379 33.15 -1.57 7.69
CA ALA A 379 34.10 -2.51 8.27
C ALA A 379 35.34 -1.84 8.92
N GLY A 380 35.48 -0.51 8.79
CA GLY A 380 36.50 0.27 9.48
C GLY A 380 37.76 0.59 8.68
N LEU A 381 37.84 0.21 7.40
CA LEU A 381 39.05 0.41 6.58
C LEU A 381 39.25 1.88 6.18
N ARG A 382 40.42 2.45 6.46
CA ARG A 382 40.77 3.84 6.10
C ARG A 382 40.72 4.05 4.58
N ASN A 383 40.49 5.28 4.12
CA ASN A 383 40.34 5.59 2.69
C ASN A 383 41.54 5.11 1.84
N LYS A 384 42.75 5.10 2.41
CA LYS A 384 43.96 4.56 1.77
C LYS A 384 43.90 3.03 1.61
N GLU A 385 43.44 2.32 2.64
CA GLU A 385 43.28 0.85 2.62
C GLU A 385 42.17 0.43 1.65
N ILE A 386 41.08 1.21 1.56
CA ILE A 386 40.01 1.01 0.57
C ILE A 386 40.53 1.24 -0.86
N ALA A 387 41.31 2.31 -1.06
CA ALA A 387 41.88 2.66 -2.36
C ALA A 387 42.81 1.57 -2.89
N GLU A 388 43.68 1.04 -2.03
CA GLU A 388 44.55 -0.10 -2.34
C GLU A 388 43.74 -1.35 -2.68
N ARG A 389 42.71 -1.68 -1.88
CA ARG A 389 41.90 -2.88 -2.07
C ARG A 389 41.05 -2.86 -3.33
N LEU A 390 40.56 -1.68 -3.73
CA LEU A 390 39.75 -1.49 -4.94
C LEU A 390 40.57 -1.06 -6.15
N SER A 391 41.90 -0.95 -6.03
CA SER A 391 42.81 -0.48 -7.10
C SER A 391 42.36 0.85 -7.71
N VAL A 392 41.98 1.81 -6.87
CA VAL A 392 41.59 3.18 -7.26
C VAL A 392 42.37 4.22 -6.45
N SER A 393 42.33 5.49 -6.84
CA SER A 393 42.97 6.55 -6.05
C SER A 393 42.18 6.87 -4.76
N THR A 394 42.87 7.33 -3.72
CA THR A 394 42.24 7.81 -2.46
C THR A 394 41.20 8.90 -2.72
N ARG A 395 41.49 9.82 -3.65
CA ARG A 395 40.55 10.87 -4.10
C ARG A 395 39.27 10.30 -4.71
N THR A 396 39.35 9.15 -5.38
CA THR A 396 38.17 8.46 -5.93
C THR A 396 37.32 7.87 -4.81
N VAL A 397 37.94 7.28 -3.79
CA VAL A 397 37.25 6.78 -2.59
C VAL A 397 36.56 7.92 -1.86
N GLU A 398 37.23 9.05 -1.65
CA GLU A 398 36.67 10.25 -1.02
C GLU A 398 35.48 10.81 -1.80
N ALA A 399 35.62 10.95 -3.13
CA ALA A 399 34.53 11.44 -3.97
C ALA A 399 33.32 10.49 -3.95
N ARG A 400 33.54 9.17 -3.92
CA ARG A 400 32.47 8.16 -3.79
C ARG A 400 31.83 8.23 -2.41
N LEU A 401 32.61 8.32 -1.34
CA LEU A 401 32.09 8.46 0.03
C LEU A 401 31.30 9.75 0.21
N SER A 402 31.76 10.89 -0.32
CA SER A 402 31.01 12.15 -0.29
C SER A 402 29.67 12.04 -1.02
N LYS A 403 29.63 11.32 -2.15
CA LYS A 403 28.37 11.01 -2.84
C LYS A 403 27.49 10.09 -2.00
N VAL A 404 28.05 9.03 -1.41
CA VAL A 404 27.35 8.09 -0.52
C VAL A 404 26.77 8.80 0.70
N TYR A 405 27.53 9.68 1.36
CA TYR A 405 27.08 10.44 2.53
C TYR A 405 25.87 11.30 2.22
N ARG A 406 25.94 12.04 1.11
CA ARG A 406 24.81 12.80 0.60
C ARG A 406 23.62 11.90 0.23
N LYS A 407 23.87 10.75 -0.42
CA LYS A 407 22.82 9.81 -0.82
C LYS A 407 22.14 9.12 0.36
N LEU A 408 22.88 8.84 1.43
CA LEU A 408 22.40 8.15 2.62
C LEU A 408 21.96 9.11 3.74
N GLY A 409 22.07 10.42 3.52
CA GLY A 409 21.70 11.45 4.51
C GLY A 409 22.57 11.43 5.77
N VAL A 410 23.81 10.95 5.69
CA VAL A 410 24.75 10.90 6.83
C VAL A 410 25.80 11.99 6.70
N THR A 411 26.17 12.58 7.83
CA THR A 411 27.14 13.68 7.88
C THR A 411 28.59 13.22 7.93
N GLY A 412 28.84 11.90 7.97
CA GLY A 412 30.18 11.34 7.98
C GLY A 412 30.22 9.84 8.20
N ARG A 413 31.45 9.35 8.35
CA ARG A 413 31.78 7.92 8.40
C ARG A 413 31.14 7.16 9.56
N ASP A 414 31.02 7.79 10.72
CA ASP A 414 30.36 7.19 11.88
C ASP A 414 28.86 6.96 11.65
N GLY A 415 28.22 7.82 10.84
CA GLY A 415 26.84 7.64 10.41
C GLY A 415 26.63 6.37 9.57
N LEU A 416 27.65 5.87 8.86
CA LEU A 416 27.54 4.62 8.10
C LEU A 416 27.42 3.37 9.00
N ARG A 417 27.95 3.42 10.24
CA ARG A 417 27.87 2.29 11.17
C ARG A 417 26.46 2.10 11.74
N GLY A 418 25.70 3.19 11.87
CA GLY A 418 24.31 3.19 12.33
C GLY A 418 23.30 2.78 11.27
N ILE A 419 23.67 2.83 9.99
CA ILE A 419 22.82 2.35 8.88
C ILE A 419 23.00 0.83 8.78
N PHE A 420 21.99 0.06 9.18
CA PHE A 420 21.93 -1.37 8.93
C PHE A 420 21.48 -1.62 7.48
N THR A 421 22.42 -1.91 6.58
CA THR A 421 22.08 -2.51 5.28
C THR A 421 21.75 -3.99 5.47
N LEU A 422 20.48 -4.35 5.21
CA LEU A 422 20.05 -5.61 4.61
C LEU A 422 20.04 -5.44 3.10
#